data_AF-A0A0F7SFV2-F1
#
_entry.id   AF-A0A0F7SFV2-F1
#
_cell.length_a   1.000
_cell.length_b   1.000
_cell.length_c   1.000
_cell.angle_alpha   90.00
_cell.angle_beta   90.00
_cell.angle_gamma   90.00
#
_symmetry.space_group_name_H-M   'P 1'
#
loop_
_entity.id
_entity.type
_entity.pdbx_description
1 polymer ?
#
loop_
_entity_poly.entity_id
_entity_poly.type
_entity_poly.pdbx_seq_one_letter_code
_entity_poly.pdbx_strand_id
1 'polypeptide(L)'
;MTRFVRSPRRTVPLFIALTLTLFSLFTLLFSYTTPTSHPNFASNSELESEPIPVPHLDPLPPPGPLPPLRELLYFLRAHPDDPIDPTIEVSSQSSIGSTPEEHNRNAIIRLHECLEKGTCKEKQSSIVLVGSMEFIGSAFLSWMGGEAIWASSIIRALDHLGYTFLFSRRLDQTAIQYRVLGDYVKVVVVEPIKSFKCLESAECTRTDTTQNTDSEKSIWDKGGIPAWKLFSFHFWGDSKNPLGPGWTMSPEPSIELQEEYFRKLFQGGELDSIGYKRKRDATSSFLASIWPSKILVPKKQVIGPRGSDSNLGNTYIGYSIEEVCEKTPLIPREERQKQAYVFAKMSAFFFTEEFAWSNAIFQRARDELNVTLLAYTQSTPNVPEPPSALAHTSHLLPQTEFFSKVAHSKILIGIGNPPLSPSPYDALCLGVPFLNPILSWNKDNPGDKINWYTQQNGLKYVDAPYVYNVFRNDSDGFFHAIQSAMKNPIDRFIPDHMRKEAMWDRVERFVESDWRSRASRLLEKRVRSGEGKLFVI
;
A
#
# COMPACT_ATOMS: atom_id res chain seq x y z
N MET A 1 -9.43 6.53 -77.82
CA MET A 1 -8.53 6.87 -78.94
C MET A 1 -7.12 7.09 -78.40
N THR A 2 -6.17 6.27 -78.87
CA THR A 2 -4.70 6.49 -78.99
C THR A 2 -3.92 7.08 -77.80
N ARG A 3 -3.18 6.23 -77.07
CA ARG A 3 -1.70 6.01 -77.12
C ARG A 3 -0.87 7.17 -76.55
N PHE A 4 -0.13 6.94 -75.46
CA PHE A 4 1.33 6.68 -75.54
C PHE A 4 1.89 6.16 -74.20
N VAL A 5 2.75 5.15 -74.35
CA VAL A 5 3.49 4.42 -73.32
C VAL A 5 4.79 5.17 -73.00
N ARG A 6 5.13 5.36 -71.71
CA ARG A 6 6.53 5.48 -71.24
C ARG A 6 6.69 4.87 -69.84
N SER A 7 7.69 4.00 -69.73
CA SER A 7 8.11 3.29 -68.51
C SER A 7 8.72 4.21 -67.46
N PRO A 8 8.54 3.94 -66.15
CA PRO A 8 9.43 4.45 -65.12
C PRO A 8 10.58 3.45 -64.89
N ARG A 9 11.82 3.91 -65.11
CA ARG A 9 13.05 3.23 -64.66
C ARG A 9 13.04 3.17 -63.13
N ARG A 10 13.29 1.98 -62.58
CA ARG A 10 13.60 1.76 -61.17
C ARG A 10 14.94 2.43 -60.84
N THR A 11 14.93 3.43 -59.97
CA THR A 11 16.11 3.89 -59.23
C THR A 11 16.06 3.28 -57.83
N VAL A 12 17.02 2.41 -57.55
CA VAL A 12 17.30 1.86 -56.22
C VAL A 12 18.13 2.91 -55.45
N PRO A 13 17.77 3.33 -54.22
CA PRO A 13 18.63 4.20 -53.43
C PRO A 13 19.76 3.38 -52.80
N LEU A 14 20.98 3.75 -53.18
CA LEU A 14 22.27 3.29 -52.68
C LEU A 14 22.51 3.91 -51.28
N PHE A 15 22.02 3.27 -50.22
CA PHE A 15 22.25 3.70 -48.83
C PHE A 15 22.56 2.50 -47.90
N ILE A 16 23.43 1.59 -48.35
CA ILE A 16 24.07 0.58 -47.50
C ILE A 16 25.50 0.36 -48.02
N ALA A 17 26.39 1.33 -47.78
CA ALA A 17 27.82 1.16 -48.08
C ALA A 17 28.74 2.16 -47.33
N LEU A 18 28.34 2.73 -46.19
CA LEU A 18 29.18 3.70 -45.47
C LEU A 18 29.14 3.62 -43.94
N THR A 19 28.88 2.45 -43.36
CA THR A 19 28.95 2.24 -41.90
C THR A 19 29.86 1.08 -41.46
N LEU A 20 30.60 0.46 -42.38
CA LEU A 20 31.49 -0.69 -42.09
C LEU A 20 33.00 -0.39 -42.20
N THR A 21 33.41 0.88 -42.28
CA THR A 21 34.84 1.27 -42.35
C THR A 21 35.32 2.13 -41.17
N LEU A 22 34.50 2.32 -40.14
CA LEU A 22 34.88 3.06 -38.91
C LEU A 22 35.09 2.17 -37.67
N PHE A 23 34.93 0.85 -37.78
CA PHE A 23 35.09 -0.07 -36.63
C PHE A 23 36.44 -0.82 -36.59
N SER A 24 37.29 -0.70 -37.62
CA SER A 24 38.56 -1.43 -37.71
C SER A 24 39.82 -0.57 -37.46
N LEU A 25 39.68 0.68 -37.00
CA LEU A 25 40.83 1.55 -36.70
C LEU A 25 41.02 1.89 -35.21
N PHE A 26 40.20 1.33 -34.30
CA PHE A 26 40.29 1.64 -32.87
C PHE A 26 40.92 0.53 -32.01
N THR A 27 41.30 -0.61 -32.61
CA THR A 27 41.86 -1.78 -31.90
C THR A 27 43.37 -1.96 -32.02
N LEU A 28 44.12 -0.95 -32.49
CA LEU A 28 45.57 -1.09 -32.74
C LEU A 28 46.49 -0.03 -32.10
N LEU A 29 46.02 0.73 -31.11
CA LEU A 29 46.85 1.72 -30.40
C LEU A 29 46.57 1.76 -28.89
N PHE A 30 46.81 0.65 -28.17
CA PHE A 30 47.18 0.68 -26.74
C PHE A 30 47.90 -0.63 -26.39
N SER A 31 49.14 -0.75 -26.86
CA SER A 31 50.14 -1.65 -26.28
C SER A 31 51.19 -0.77 -25.61
N TYR A 32 51.07 -0.58 -24.31
CA TYR A 32 52.20 -0.19 -23.47
C TYR A 32 52.29 -1.15 -22.30
N THR A 33 53.44 -1.78 -22.27
CA THR A 33 54.02 -2.74 -21.33
C THR A 33 53.97 -2.25 -19.88
N THR A 34 53.60 -3.13 -18.94
CA THR A 34 54.12 -3.08 -17.57
C THR A 34 54.37 -4.49 -17.00
N PRO A 35 55.36 -4.65 -16.10
CA PRO A 35 56.04 -5.92 -15.86
C PRO A 35 55.40 -6.76 -14.76
N THR A 36 55.53 -8.09 -14.92
CA THR A 36 55.26 -9.10 -13.91
C THR A 36 56.30 -9.03 -12.79
N SER A 37 55.87 -8.62 -11.60
CA SER A 37 56.53 -8.99 -10.35
C SER A 37 55.47 -9.29 -9.30
N HIS A 38 55.50 -10.52 -8.79
CA HIS A 38 54.70 -10.98 -7.66
C HIS A 38 55.20 -10.33 -6.37
N PRO A 39 54.34 -9.67 -5.57
CA PRO A 39 54.56 -9.59 -4.14
C PRO A 39 53.80 -10.73 -3.45
N ASN A 40 54.49 -11.34 -2.50
CA ASN A 40 54.04 -12.42 -1.65
C ASN A 40 52.66 -12.14 -1.01
N PHE A 41 51.77 -13.13 -1.09
CA PHE A 41 50.60 -13.24 -0.24
C PHE A 41 51.09 -13.40 1.21
N ALA A 42 51.16 -12.28 1.94
CA ALA A 42 51.16 -12.32 3.40
C ALA A 42 49.75 -12.68 3.85
N SER A 43 49.65 -13.71 4.70
CA SER A 43 48.44 -14.07 5.41
C SER A 43 47.95 -12.86 6.21
N ASN A 44 46.85 -12.24 5.77
CA ASN A 44 46.10 -11.34 6.63
C ASN A 44 45.47 -12.20 7.73
N SER A 45 46.05 -12.10 8.93
CA SER A 45 45.38 -12.45 10.17
C SER A 45 44.02 -11.77 10.20
N GLU A 46 43.00 -12.53 10.55
CA GLU A 46 41.68 -12.06 10.94
C GLU A 46 41.84 -10.88 11.92
N LEU A 47 41.64 -9.66 11.42
CA LEU A 47 41.30 -8.55 12.29
C LEU A 47 39.81 -8.74 12.58
N GLU A 48 39.52 -9.51 13.62
CA GLU A 48 38.20 -9.52 14.25
C GLU A 48 37.87 -8.06 14.59
N SER A 49 37.09 -7.41 13.73
CA SER A 49 36.52 -6.12 14.06
C SER A 49 35.61 -6.34 15.26
N GLU A 50 36.02 -5.84 16.42
CA GLU A 50 35.20 -5.89 17.62
C GLU A 50 33.77 -5.45 17.29
N PRO A 51 32.73 -6.16 17.77
CA PRO A 51 31.37 -5.72 17.60
C PRO A 51 31.24 -4.33 18.23
N ILE A 52 31.03 -3.32 17.39
CA ILE A 52 30.75 -1.96 17.84
C ILE A 52 29.57 -2.06 18.82
N PRO A 53 29.72 -1.62 20.08
CA PRO A 53 28.66 -1.69 21.07
C PRO A 53 27.41 -1.02 20.51
N VAL A 54 26.29 -1.76 20.49
CA VAL A 54 25.00 -1.15 20.20
C VAL A 54 24.79 -0.10 21.29
N PRO A 55 24.59 1.18 20.96
CA PRO A 55 24.25 2.18 21.95
C PRO A 55 23.02 1.69 22.69
N HIS A 56 23.15 1.37 23.97
CA HIS A 56 22.01 1.17 24.84
C HIS A 56 21.27 2.51 24.87
N LEU A 57 20.19 2.60 24.09
CA LEU A 57 19.32 3.77 24.14
C LEU A 57 18.56 3.69 25.46
N ASP A 58 18.77 4.69 26.30
CA ASP A 58 18.00 4.81 27.52
C ASP A 58 16.50 4.87 27.17
N PRO A 59 15.64 4.18 27.95
CA PRO A 59 14.20 4.33 27.84
C PRO A 59 13.84 5.81 27.85
N LEU A 60 12.89 6.20 26.98
CA LEU A 60 12.38 7.57 27.03
C LEU A 60 11.77 7.81 28.42
N PRO A 61 12.05 8.96 29.05
CA PRO A 61 11.38 9.31 30.29
C PRO A 61 9.86 9.34 30.05
N PRO A 62 9.05 9.10 31.09
CA PRO A 62 7.61 9.30 30.96
C PRO A 62 7.34 10.74 30.50
N PRO A 63 6.32 10.95 29.66
CA PRO A 63 5.98 12.29 29.21
C PRO A 63 5.74 13.23 30.40
N GLY A 64 6.24 14.46 30.29
CA GLY A 64 5.95 15.50 31.29
C GLY A 64 4.45 15.87 31.32
N PRO A 65 4.02 16.71 32.27
CA PRO A 65 2.66 17.23 32.28
C PRO A 65 2.39 18.04 31.00
N LEU A 66 1.15 17.95 30.50
CA LEU A 66 0.71 18.82 29.40
C LEU A 66 0.60 20.28 29.88
N PRO A 67 0.76 21.27 28.98
CA PRO A 67 0.38 22.64 29.24
C PRO A 67 -1.09 22.76 29.69
N PRO A 68 -1.47 23.86 30.37
CA PRO A 68 -2.87 24.13 30.70
C PRO A 68 -3.78 24.03 29.48
N LEU A 69 -4.99 23.48 29.65
CA LEU A 69 -5.94 23.26 28.56
C LEU A 69 -6.16 24.49 27.66
N ARG A 70 -6.24 25.69 28.26
CA ARG A 70 -6.40 26.94 27.50
C ARG A 70 -5.23 27.18 26.53
N GLU A 71 -4.01 26.90 26.95
CA GLU A 71 -2.82 27.03 26.10
C GLU A 71 -2.78 25.94 25.04
N LEU A 72 -3.12 24.69 25.39
CA LEU A 72 -3.25 23.61 24.42
C LEU A 72 -4.23 23.99 23.31
N LEU A 73 -5.43 24.44 23.66
CA LEU A 73 -6.44 24.85 22.69
C LEU A 73 -5.99 26.04 21.86
N TYR A 74 -5.25 26.99 22.45
CA TYR A 74 -4.68 28.12 21.72
C TYR A 74 -3.64 27.70 20.68
N PHE A 75 -2.74 26.77 21.00
CA PHE A 75 -1.70 26.33 20.06
C PHE A 75 -2.21 25.34 19.00
N LEU A 76 -3.30 24.64 19.29
CA LEU A 76 -3.83 23.56 18.44
C LEU A 76 -4.97 24.02 17.52
N ARG A 77 -5.34 25.31 17.56
CA ARG A 77 -6.28 25.94 16.62
C ARG A 77 -5.78 25.88 15.17
N ALA A 78 -6.69 25.76 14.22
CA ALA A 78 -6.32 25.74 12.80
C ALA A 78 -6.00 27.13 12.27
N HIS A 79 -6.66 28.17 12.77
CA HIS A 79 -6.40 29.57 12.44
C HIS A 79 -6.27 30.46 13.69
N PRO A 80 -5.40 31.48 13.66
CA PRO A 80 -5.31 32.46 14.74
C PRO A 80 -6.59 33.22 15.09
N ASP A 81 -7.57 33.21 14.19
CA ASP A 81 -8.84 33.92 14.35
C ASP A 81 -10.00 32.99 14.75
N ASP A 82 -9.74 31.69 14.92
CA ASP A 82 -10.76 30.75 15.39
C ASP A 82 -11.15 31.12 16.84
N PRO A 83 -12.45 31.37 17.13
CA PRO A 83 -12.89 31.75 18.47
C PRO A 83 -12.59 30.61 19.46
N ILE A 84 -11.93 30.98 20.56
CA ILE A 84 -11.65 30.07 21.68
C ILE A 84 -12.86 30.14 22.61
N ASP A 85 -13.82 29.24 22.41
CA ASP A 85 -14.91 29.05 23.35
C ASP A 85 -14.65 27.81 24.22
N PRO A 86 -14.13 27.98 25.45
CA PRO A 86 -13.91 26.88 26.38
C PRO A 86 -15.21 26.38 27.04
N THR A 87 -16.38 26.97 26.73
CA THR A 87 -17.67 26.66 27.38
C THR A 87 -18.60 25.77 26.55
N ILE A 88 -18.18 25.37 25.34
CA ILE A 88 -18.96 24.44 24.50
C ILE A 88 -18.99 23.06 25.18
N GLU A 89 -20.20 22.55 25.45
CA GLU A 89 -20.41 21.22 26.01
C GLU A 89 -19.70 20.14 25.18
N VAL A 90 -18.77 19.44 25.82
CA VAL A 90 -18.06 18.32 25.21
C VAL A 90 -19.02 17.13 25.15
N SER A 91 -19.37 16.71 23.94
CA SER A 91 -20.05 15.43 23.76
C SER A 91 -19.17 14.31 24.32
N SER A 92 -19.75 13.53 25.24
CA SER A 92 -19.10 12.37 25.86
C SER A 92 -18.92 11.19 24.91
N GLN A 93 -19.44 11.28 23.68
CA GLN A 93 -19.33 10.24 22.67
C GLN A 93 -18.06 10.40 21.83
N SER A 94 -17.39 9.28 21.53
CA SER A 94 -16.17 9.18 20.71
C SER A 94 -16.40 9.44 19.22
N SER A 95 -17.48 10.12 18.84
CA SER A 95 -17.74 10.42 17.44
C SER A 95 -16.67 11.38 16.91
N ILE A 96 -16.11 11.04 15.75
CA ILE A 96 -15.40 12.00 14.90
C ILE A 96 -16.33 13.21 14.74
N GLY A 97 -15.84 14.40 15.10
CA GLY A 97 -16.63 15.64 15.06
C GLY A 97 -17.13 16.00 13.65
N SER A 98 -17.83 17.12 13.49
CA SER A 98 -18.26 17.58 12.16
C SER A 98 -17.11 18.15 11.31
N THR A 99 -16.02 18.58 11.97
CA THR A 99 -14.81 19.11 11.33
C THR A 99 -13.53 18.54 11.95
N PRO A 100 -12.38 18.56 11.25
CA PRO A 100 -11.08 18.22 11.83
C PRO A 100 -10.77 19.01 13.10
N GLU A 101 -11.14 20.29 13.11
CA GLU A 101 -10.87 21.23 14.21
C GLU A 101 -11.70 20.90 15.44
N GLU A 102 -12.99 20.59 15.26
CA GLU A 102 -13.86 20.13 16.33
C GLU A 102 -13.41 18.78 16.90
N HIS A 103 -13.06 17.83 16.02
CA HIS A 103 -12.51 16.54 16.45
C HIS A 103 -11.26 16.74 17.32
N ASN A 104 -10.30 17.53 16.83
CA ASN A 104 -9.06 17.80 17.55
C ASN A 104 -9.32 18.44 18.91
N ARG A 105 -10.16 19.49 18.96
CA ARG A 105 -10.55 20.16 20.21
C ARG A 105 -11.11 19.17 21.22
N ASN A 106 -12.09 18.37 20.81
CA ASN A 106 -12.75 17.40 21.69
C ASN A 106 -11.78 16.30 22.14
N ALA A 107 -10.90 15.83 21.26
CA ALA A 107 -9.88 14.85 21.60
C ALA A 107 -8.88 15.39 22.64
N ILE A 108 -8.45 16.65 22.50
CA ILE A 108 -7.54 17.32 23.46
C ILE A 108 -8.22 17.51 24.81
N ILE A 109 -9.48 17.94 24.85
CA ILE A 109 -10.20 18.12 26.12
C ILE A 109 -10.33 16.77 26.84
N ARG A 110 -10.75 15.70 26.15
CA ARG A 110 -10.85 14.36 26.73
C ARG A 110 -9.51 13.82 27.23
N LEU A 111 -8.42 14.09 26.49
CA LEU A 111 -7.07 13.72 26.89
C LEU A 111 -6.64 14.47 28.15
N HIS A 112 -6.81 15.79 28.18
CA HIS A 112 -6.44 16.62 29.32
C HIS A 112 -7.20 16.19 30.58
N GLU A 113 -8.52 16.03 30.48
CA GLU A 113 -9.34 15.59 31.61
C GLU A 113 -8.92 14.22 32.15
N CYS A 114 -8.62 13.26 31.27
CA CYS A 114 -8.23 11.93 31.72
C CYS A 114 -6.84 11.93 32.37
N LEU A 115 -5.91 12.77 31.88
CA LEU A 115 -4.58 12.90 32.45
C LEU A 115 -4.64 13.57 33.83
N GLU A 116 -5.41 14.64 33.97
CA GLU A 116 -5.60 15.33 35.26
C GLU A 116 -6.25 14.42 36.31
N LYS A 117 -7.25 13.64 35.90
CA LYS A 117 -7.97 12.72 36.80
C LYS A 117 -7.24 11.39 37.03
N GLY A 118 -6.20 11.09 36.25
CA GLY A 118 -5.55 9.77 36.26
C GLY A 118 -6.47 8.63 35.78
N THR A 119 -7.45 8.94 34.92
CA THR A 119 -8.49 8.00 34.46
C THR A 119 -8.38 7.67 32.97
N CYS A 120 -7.23 7.91 32.35
CA CYS A 120 -7.03 7.58 30.94
C CYS A 120 -7.19 6.07 30.72
N LYS A 121 -7.87 5.69 29.63
CA LYS A 121 -7.82 4.31 29.13
C LYS A 121 -6.39 3.98 28.69
N GLU A 122 -6.08 2.69 28.63
CA GLU A 122 -4.75 2.15 28.36
C GLU A 122 -3.97 2.89 27.25
N LYS A 123 -4.61 3.16 26.11
CA LYS A 123 -3.99 3.81 24.93
C LYS A 123 -4.41 5.27 24.74
N GLN A 124 -5.25 5.83 25.61
CA GLN A 124 -5.81 7.16 25.42
C GLN A 124 -4.74 8.26 25.49
N SER A 125 -3.67 8.06 26.26
CA SER A 125 -2.53 8.98 26.34
C SER A 125 -1.51 8.80 25.20
N SER A 126 -1.63 7.73 24.41
CA SER A 126 -0.80 7.52 23.22
C SER A 126 -1.41 8.27 22.04
N ILE A 127 -0.67 9.27 21.52
CA ILE A 127 -1.18 10.17 20.48
C ILE A 127 -0.63 9.80 19.11
N VAL A 128 -1.50 9.81 18.11
CA VAL A 128 -1.16 9.67 16.69
C VAL A 128 -1.49 10.97 15.95
N LEU A 129 -0.51 11.57 15.28
CA LEU A 129 -0.76 12.73 14.43
C LEU A 129 -0.95 12.28 12.97
N VAL A 130 -2.08 12.64 12.36
CA VAL A 130 -2.42 12.29 10.97
C VAL A 130 -2.49 13.55 10.10
N GLY A 131 -1.40 13.82 9.38
CA GLY A 131 -1.15 15.02 8.57
C GLY A 131 -1.32 14.84 7.06
N SER A 132 -2.06 13.82 6.62
CA SER A 132 -2.37 13.54 5.21
C SER A 132 -3.80 13.96 4.86
N MET A 133 -4.00 14.53 3.67
CA MET A 133 -5.32 14.95 3.21
C MET A 133 -6.29 13.78 3.04
N GLU A 134 -5.79 12.57 2.81
CA GLU A 134 -6.62 11.35 2.69
C GLU A 134 -7.35 11.00 3.99
N PHE A 135 -6.75 11.30 5.15
CA PHE A 135 -7.39 11.11 6.46
C PHE A 135 -8.53 12.11 6.66
N ILE A 136 -8.31 13.38 6.27
CA ILE A 136 -9.33 14.43 6.37
C ILE A 136 -10.45 14.17 5.35
N GLY A 137 -10.08 13.85 4.12
CA GLY A 137 -11.01 13.60 3.03
C GLY A 137 -11.92 12.41 3.31
N SER A 138 -11.37 11.32 3.85
CA SER A 138 -12.15 10.13 4.23
C SER A 138 -13.05 10.38 5.44
N ALA A 139 -12.59 11.12 6.45
CA ALA A 139 -13.37 11.36 7.67
C ALA A 139 -14.46 12.42 7.50
N PHE A 140 -14.22 13.48 6.71
CA PHE A 140 -15.09 14.67 6.69
C PHE A 140 -15.64 15.05 5.31
N LEU A 141 -15.04 14.56 4.20
CA LEU A 141 -15.41 14.96 2.83
C LEU A 141 -15.98 13.81 1.99
N SER A 142 -16.23 12.65 2.61
CA SER A 142 -16.75 11.46 1.94
C SER A 142 -15.91 11.01 0.73
N TRP A 143 -14.58 11.17 0.79
CA TRP A 143 -13.71 10.64 -0.26
C TRP A 143 -13.76 9.11 -0.26
N MET A 144 -13.89 8.53 -1.45
CA MET A 144 -14.06 7.08 -1.66
C MET A 144 -12.97 6.48 -2.57
N GLY A 145 -11.83 7.15 -2.70
CA GLY A 145 -10.64 6.59 -3.36
C GLY A 145 -10.03 5.43 -2.56
N GLY A 146 -9.12 4.66 -3.18
CA GLY A 146 -8.42 3.57 -2.47
C GLY A 146 -7.65 4.08 -1.26
N GLU A 147 -6.97 5.21 -1.42
CA GLU A 147 -6.25 5.93 -0.37
C GLU A 147 -7.18 6.36 0.78
N ALA A 148 -8.35 6.89 0.45
CA ALA A 148 -9.34 7.32 1.42
C ALA A 148 -9.97 6.13 2.18
N ILE A 149 -10.26 5.02 1.51
CA ILE A 149 -10.73 3.78 2.15
C ILE A 149 -9.67 3.24 3.11
N TRP A 150 -8.40 3.29 2.71
CA TRP A 150 -7.29 2.88 3.56
C TRP A 150 -7.13 3.79 4.78
N ALA A 151 -7.13 5.11 4.58
CA ALA A 151 -7.07 6.08 5.66
C ALA A 151 -8.24 5.93 6.65
N SER A 152 -9.47 5.74 6.14
CA SER A 152 -10.66 5.48 6.95
C SER A 152 -10.51 4.23 7.82
N SER A 153 -9.94 3.16 7.26
CA SER A 153 -9.68 1.92 8.02
C SER A 153 -8.71 2.14 9.17
N ILE A 154 -7.66 2.96 8.96
CA ILE A 154 -6.71 3.32 10.03
C ILE A 154 -7.40 4.17 11.10
N ILE A 155 -8.20 5.15 10.72
CA ILE A 155 -8.93 6.01 11.68
C ILE A 155 -9.84 5.15 12.57
N ARG A 156 -10.60 4.21 11.98
CA ARG A 156 -11.46 3.30 12.73
C ARG A 156 -10.67 2.38 13.65
N ALA A 157 -9.50 1.92 13.23
CA ALA A 157 -8.61 1.13 14.07
C ALA A 157 -8.10 1.95 15.26
N LEU A 158 -7.66 3.18 15.05
CA LEU A 158 -7.19 4.07 16.11
C LEU A 158 -8.28 4.36 17.14
N ASP A 159 -9.51 4.64 16.69
CA ASP A 159 -10.67 4.85 17.56
C ASP A 159 -11.01 3.58 18.35
N HIS A 160 -11.10 2.43 17.68
CA HIS A 160 -11.41 1.15 18.32
C HIS A 160 -10.39 0.76 19.38
N LEU A 161 -9.10 0.94 19.08
CA LEU A 161 -7.99 0.64 20.00
C LEU A 161 -7.86 1.69 21.12
N GLY A 162 -8.62 2.79 21.07
CA GLY A 162 -8.66 3.81 22.10
C GLY A 162 -7.51 4.81 22.07
N TYR A 163 -6.84 4.97 20.93
CA TYR A 163 -5.81 5.99 20.73
C TYR A 163 -6.42 7.38 20.63
N THR A 164 -5.72 8.39 21.14
CA THR A 164 -6.00 9.78 20.78
C THR A 164 -5.34 10.08 19.44
N PHE A 165 -6.09 10.57 18.46
CA PHE A 165 -5.51 10.99 17.18
C PHE A 165 -5.98 12.39 16.78
N LEU A 166 -5.08 13.15 16.16
CA LEU A 166 -5.32 14.52 15.75
C LEU A 166 -5.02 14.69 14.27
N PHE A 167 -5.90 15.41 13.58
CA PHE A 167 -5.74 15.76 12.18
C PHE A 167 -4.86 16.99 12.01
N SER A 168 -4.11 17.04 10.91
CA SER A 168 -3.37 18.22 10.51
C SER A 168 -3.46 18.43 9.00
N ARG A 169 -3.73 19.67 8.57
CA ARG A 169 -3.81 20.02 7.14
C ARG A 169 -2.42 20.34 6.59
N ARG A 170 -1.59 20.99 7.40
CA ARG A 170 -0.31 21.57 7.01
C ARG A 170 0.84 21.05 7.87
N LEU A 171 2.03 21.04 7.30
CA LEU A 171 3.22 20.51 7.97
C LEU A 171 3.63 21.35 9.19
N ASP A 172 3.48 22.67 9.13
CA ASP A 172 3.74 23.59 10.24
C ASP A 172 2.78 23.33 11.42
N GLN A 173 1.49 23.11 11.13
CA GLN A 173 0.51 22.71 12.14
C GLN A 173 0.89 21.37 12.77
N THR A 174 1.33 20.38 11.97
CA THR A 174 1.78 19.08 12.49
C THR A 174 2.98 19.25 13.43
N ALA A 175 3.94 20.11 13.08
CA ALA A 175 5.11 20.40 13.92
C ALA A 175 4.73 21.12 15.22
N ILE A 176 3.79 22.08 15.17
CA ILE A 176 3.26 22.76 16.37
C ILE A 176 2.54 21.75 17.29
N GLN A 177 1.67 20.90 16.73
CA GLN A 177 1.00 19.84 17.47
C GLN A 177 2.00 18.93 18.19
N TYR A 178 3.07 18.53 17.49
CA TYR A 178 4.13 17.73 18.08
C TYR A 178 4.85 18.47 19.22
N ARG A 179 5.24 19.73 19.06
CA ARG A 179 5.94 20.50 20.12
C ARG A 179 5.12 20.61 21.41
N VAL A 180 3.82 20.82 21.25
CA VAL A 180 2.90 20.99 22.38
C VAL A 180 2.70 19.67 23.12
N LEU A 181 2.49 18.58 22.38
CA LEU A 181 2.14 17.26 22.92
C LEU A 181 3.37 16.40 23.25
N GLY A 182 4.53 16.71 22.68
CA GLY A 182 5.82 16.09 22.95
C GLY A 182 5.79 14.56 22.92
N ASP A 183 6.25 13.97 24.02
CA ASP A 183 6.48 12.53 24.12
C ASP A 183 5.20 11.69 24.21
N TYR A 184 4.03 12.30 24.39
CA TYR A 184 2.76 11.59 24.21
C TYR A 184 2.54 11.15 22.76
N VAL A 185 3.17 11.81 21.77
CA VAL A 185 3.06 11.44 20.36
C VAL A 185 3.92 10.21 20.07
N LYS A 186 3.28 9.11 19.66
CA LYS A 186 3.94 7.86 19.28
C LYS A 186 4.42 7.88 17.84
N VAL A 187 3.56 8.30 16.91
CA VAL A 187 3.86 8.35 15.47
C VAL A 187 3.19 9.55 14.80
N VAL A 188 3.82 10.03 13.73
CA VAL A 188 3.37 11.14 12.88
C VAL A 188 3.28 10.62 11.44
N VAL A 189 2.06 10.57 10.90
CA VAL A 189 1.78 10.06 9.56
C VAL A 189 1.48 11.22 8.62
N VAL A 190 2.29 11.41 7.58
CA VAL A 190 2.15 12.52 6.62
C VAL A 190 2.26 12.02 5.19
N GLU A 191 1.89 12.85 4.21
CA GLU A 191 2.16 12.56 2.80
C GLU A 191 3.67 12.47 2.52
N PRO A 192 4.11 11.67 1.53
CA PRO A 192 5.51 11.55 1.15
C PRO A 192 6.25 12.88 1.06
N ILE A 193 5.72 13.84 0.29
CA ILE A 193 6.37 15.14 0.06
C ILE A 193 6.59 15.90 1.38
N LYS A 194 5.64 15.81 2.32
CA LYS A 194 5.75 16.42 3.64
C LYS A 194 6.84 15.75 4.47
N SER A 195 7.02 14.44 4.38
CA SER A 195 8.08 13.73 5.09
C SER A 195 9.50 14.19 4.68
N PHE A 196 9.74 14.34 3.36
CA PHE A 196 11.01 14.83 2.82
C PHE A 196 11.28 16.28 3.24
N LYS A 197 10.29 17.16 3.05
CA LYS A 197 10.40 18.58 3.45
C LYS A 197 10.64 18.75 4.95
N CYS A 198 9.99 17.93 5.79
CA CYS A 198 10.17 18.01 7.23
C CYS A 198 11.62 17.72 7.64
N LEU A 199 12.23 16.66 7.09
CA LEU A 199 13.61 16.28 7.38
C LEU A 199 14.66 17.25 6.81
N GLU A 200 14.24 18.23 6.01
CA GLU A 200 15.08 19.32 5.51
C GLU A 200 14.87 20.62 6.27
N SER A 201 13.83 20.70 7.11
CA SER A 201 13.47 21.90 7.85
C SER A 201 13.77 21.75 9.34
N ALA A 202 14.60 22.66 9.86
CA ALA A 202 14.84 22.82 11.29
C ALA A 202 13.58 23.23 12.07
N GLU A 203 12.60 23.82 11.39
CA GLU A 203 11.30 24.16 11.98
C GLU A 203 10.38 22.94 12.11
N CYS A 204 10.69 21.82 11.43
CA CYS A 204 9.84 20.64 11.46
C CYS A 204 10.50 19.49 12.22
N THR A 205 11.78 19.21 11.94
CA THR A 205 12.51 18.11 12.59
C THR A 205 13.38 18.58 13.73
N ARG A 206 13.64 17.66 14.66
CA ARG A 206 14.59 17.91 15.76
C ARG A 206 15.99 18.12 15.19
N THR A 207 16.53 19.32 15.35
CA THR A 207 17.95 19.62 15.11
C THR A 207 18.73 19.44 16.41
N ASP A 208 19.98 19.03 16.28
CA ASP A 208 20.89 18.75 17.41
C ASP A 208 21.45 20.02 18.06
N THR A 209 20.66 21.09 18.13
CA THR A 209 21.08 22.38 18.69
C THR A 209 20.93 22.36 20.21
N THR A 210 21.61 21.42 20.88
CA THR A 210 21.96 21.53 22.30
C THR A 210 23.12 22.51 22.46
N GLN A 211 22.84 23.81 22.36
CA GLN A 211 23.77 24.86 22.79
C GLN A 211 23.13 26.02 23.57
N ASN A 212 21.85 25.98 23.91
CA ASN A 212 21.28 26.97 24.84
C ASN A 212 21.00 26.32 26.20
N THR A 213 21.93 26.58 27.12
CA THR A 213 21.93 26.16 28.54
C THR A 213 21.13 27.10 29.45
N ASP A 214 20.30 27.98 28.91
CA ASP A 214 19.64 29.01 29.72
C ASP A 214 18.18 28.64 30.04
N SER A 215 17.87 28.81 31.32
CA SER A 215 16.81 28.16 32.09
C SER A 215 15.40 28.76 31.93
N GLU A 216 14.99 29.10 30.71
CA GLU A 216 13.58 29.35 30.38
C GLU A 216 13.21 28.57 29.12
N LYS A 217 12.90 27.27 29.28
CA LYS A 217 12.45 26.42 28.17
C LYS A 217 11.11 26.93 27.64
N SER A 218 11.17 27.74 26.59
CA SER A 218 10.03 28.07 25.76
C SER A 218 9.47 26.81 25.12
N ILE A 219 8.18 26.81 24.74
CA ILE A 219 7.60 25.71 23.94
C ILE A 219 8.36 25.48 22.63
N TRP A 220 9.06 26.50 22.14
CA TRP A 220 9.92 26.45 20.96
C TRP A 220 11.23 25.67 21.19
N ASP A 221 11.65 25.46 22.45
CA ASP A 221 12.85 24.71 22.83
C ASP A 221 12.60 23.20 22.94
N LYS A 222 11.35 22.73 22.82
CA LYS A 222 10.99 21.29 22.89
C LYS A 222 11.43 20.48 21.66
N GLY A 223 12.14 21.09 20.71
CA GLY A 223 12.64 20.43 19.49
C GLY A 223 11.54 20.11 18.47
N GLY A 224 11.94 19.79 17.24
CA GLY A 224 11.01 19.32 16.20
C GLY A 224 10.69 17.83 16.32
N ILE A 225 9.95 17.31 15.34
CA ILE A 225 9.59 15.89 15.22
C ILE A 225 10.87 15.06 15.03
N PRO A 226 11.16 14.05 15.88
CA PRO A 226 12.24 13.11 15.63
C PRO A 226 11.99 12.35 14.33
N ALA A 227 13.04 12.16 13.53
CA ALA A 227 12.91 11.53 12.21
C ALA A 227 12.28 10.12 12.29
N TRP A 228 12.55 9.39 13.38
CA TRP A 228 12.03 8.04 13.60
C TRP A 228 10.52 7.98 13.89
N LYS A 229 9.88 9.08 14.27
CA LYS A 229 8.42 9.18 14.44
C LYS A 229 7.70 9.53 13.13
N LEU A 230 8.40 9.88 12.06
CA LEU A 230 7.82 10.46 10.84
C LEU A 230 7.63 9.41 9.72
N PHE A 231 6.39 9.04 9.45
CA PHE A 231 5.99 8.02 8.48
C PHE A 231 5.31 8.63 7.25
N SER A 232 5.57 8.02 6.10
CA SER A 232 4.93 8.39 4.84
C SER A 232 3.72 7.51 4.58
N PHE A 233 2.54 8.14 4.44
CA PHE A 233 1.33 7.49 3.97
C PHE A 233 1.36 7.39 2.44
N HIS A 234 1.76 6.23 1.91
CA HIS A 234 1.99 6.03 0.48
C HIS A 234 1.26 4.79 -0.01
N PHE A 235 0.35 4.96 -0.98
CA PHE A 235 -0.50 3.86 -1.43
C PHE A 235 0.23 2.87 -2.34
N TRP A 236 1.27 3.33 -3.03
CA TRP A 236 1.92 2.59 -4.10
C TRP A 236 3.12 1.77 -3.60
N GLY A 237 3.59 0.84 -4.44
CA GLY A 237 4.60 -0.14 -4.06
C GLY A 237 5.98 0.44 -3.69
N ASP A 238 6.34 1.61 -4.22
CA ASP A 238 7.67 2.16 -4.04
C ASP A 238 7.88 2.83 -2.67
N SER A 239 9.10 2.75 -2.15
CA SER A 239 9.44 3.39 -0.87
C SER A 239 9.52 4.92 -1.01
N LYS A 240 8.76 5.65 -0.20
CA LYS A 240 8.61 7.12 -0.27
C LYS A 240 8.83 7.81 1.07
N ASN A 241 9.89 7.47 1.78
CA ASN A 241 10.31 8.13 3.01
C ASN A 241 11.85 8.28 3.06
N PRO A 242 12.40 9.37 3.63
CA PRO A 242 13.85 9.53 3.77
C PRO A 242 14.58 8.43 4.57
N LEU A 243 13.88 7.76 5.49
CA LEU A 243 14.43 6.63 6.27
C LEU A 243 14.26 5.28 5.54
N GLY A 244 13.59 5.28 4.39
CA GLY A 244 13.42 4.12 3.52
C GLY A 244 12.14 3.34 3.78
N PRO A 245 12.08 2.06 3.35
CA PRO A 245 10.83 1.32 3.24
C PRO A 245 10.17 1.07 4.60
N GLY A 246 10.94 0.86 5.67
CA GLY A 246 10.38 0.70 7.02
C GLY A 246 9.57 1.90 7.54
N TRP A 247 9.78 3.09 6.98
CA TRP A 247 9.02 4.32 7.30
C TRP A 247 8.02 4.72 6.20
N THR A 248 7.86 3.87 5.18
CA THR A 248 6.82 4.01 4.16
C THR A 248 5.70 3.03 4.49
N MET A 249 4.52 3.54 4.82
CA MET A 249 3.33 2.72 5.05
C MET A 249 2.80 2.22 3.70
N SER A 250 2.15 1.05 3.69
CA SER A 250 1.53 0.50 2.47
C SER A 250 0.20 -0.22 2.74
N PRO A 251 -0.78 -0.13 1.81
CA PRO A 251 -2.07 -0.83 1.88
C PRO A 251 -1.99 -2.29 1.43
N GLU A 252 -0.90 -2.71 0.80
CA GLU A 252 -0.74 -4.07 0.26
C GLU A 252 0.51 -4.73 0.85
N PRO A 253 0.48 -6.05 1.11
CA PRO A 253 1.64 -6.74 1.66
C PRO A 253 2.82 -6.73 0.67
N SER A 254 4.04 -6.93 1.17
CA SER A 254 5.21 -7.15 0.30
C SER A 254 5.05 -8.44 -0.50
N ILE A 255 5.77 -8.58 -1.61
CA ILE A 255 5.72 -9.81 -2.43
C ILE A 255 6.13 -11.03 -1.59
N GLU A 256 7.14 -10.88 -0.73
CA GLU A 256 7.60 -11.94 0.16
C GLU A 256 6.52 -12.32 1.19
N LEU A 257 5.87 -11.32 1.79
CA LEU A 257 4.76 -11.54 2.72
C LEU A 257 3.55 -12.15 2.02
N GLN A 258 3.25 -11.73 0.78
CA GLN A 258 2.18 -12.32 -0.04
C GLN A 258 2.46 -13.80 -0.28
N GLU A 259 3.66 -14.17 -0.73
CA GLU A 259 4.02 -15.56 -0.99
C GLU A 259 3.89 -16.40 0.29
N GLU A 260 4.47 -15.94 1.41
CA GLU A 260 4.43 -16.68 2.67
C GLU A 260 3.00 -16.84 3.19
N TYR A 261 2.23 -15.75 3.18
CA TYR A 261 0.86 -15.72 3.67
C TYR A 261 -0.06 -16.62 2.84
N PHE A 262 -0.02 -16.51 1.52
CA PHE A 262 -0.86 -17.33 0.66
C PHE A 262 -0.40 -18.78 0.58
N ARG A 263 0.91 -19.06 0.68
CA ARG A 263 1.41 -20.43 0.87
C ARG A 263 0.81 -21.04 2.14
N LYS A 264 0.80 -20.31 3.27
CA LYS A 264 0.24 -20.79 4.54
C LYS A 264 -1.28 -21.00 4.49
N LEU A 265 -2.02 -20.10 3.83
CA LEU A 265 -3.48 -20.20 3.71
C LEU A 265 -3.96 -21.41 2.89
N PHE A 266 -3.29 -21.71 1.78
CA PHE A 266 -3.77 -22.69 0.80
C PHE A 266 -3.04 -24.03 0.84
N GLN A 267 -2.01 -24.20 1.68
CA GLN A 267 -1.33 -25.49 1.87
C GLN A 267 -1.86 -26.35 3.03
N GLY A 268 -2.87 -25.90 3.77
CA GLY A 268 -3.66 -26.76 4.68
C GLY A 268 -2.82 -27.76 5.50
N GLY A 269 -2.22 -27.31 6.59
CA GLY A 269 -1.66 -28.18 7.61
C GLY A 269 -1.23 -27.41 8.86
N GLU A 270 -2.03 -27.53 9.93
CA GLU A 270 -1.79 -27.05 11.30
C GLU A 270 -2.10 -25.56 11.61
N LEU A 271 -3.39 -25.33 11.87
CA LEU A 271 -3.91 -24.24 12.70
C LEU A 271 -3.62 -24.58 14.17
N ASP A 272 -2.39 -24.34 14.64
CA ASP A 272 -2.07 -24.46 16.07
C ASP A 272 -0.84 -23.61 16.46
N SER A 273 -0.95 -22.27 16.46
CA SER A 273 -0.09 -21.40 17.30
C SER A 273 -0.47 -19.90 17.35
N ILE A 274 -1.75 -19.52 17.33
CA ILE A 274 -2.16 -18.20 17.87
C ILE A 274 -3.18 -18.49 18.95
N GLY A 275 -2.76 -18.26 20.19
CA GLY A 275 -3.34 -18.86 21.39
C GLY A 275 -4.82 -18.57 21.60
N TYR A 276 -5.62 -19.63 21.51
CA TYR A 276 -6.85 -19.75 22.29
C TYR A 276 -7.01 -21.19 22.77
N LYS A 277 -6.61 -21.45 24.03
CA LYS A 277 -6.77 -22.76 24.67
C LYS A 277 -8.26 -23.11 24.77
N ARG A 278 -8.69 -24.16 24.08
CA ARG A 278 -9.90 -24.91 24.46
C ARG A 278 -9.58 -26.40 24.50
N LYS A 279 -9.59 -26.96 25.72
CA LYS A 279 -9.47 -28.40 26.00
C LYS A 279 -10.55 -29.19 25.25
N ARG A 280 -10.16 -30.22 24.50
CA ARG A 280 -10.67 -31.60 24.65
C ARG A 280 -9.95 -32.61 23.75
N ASP A 281 -9.29 -33.54 24.43
CA ASP A 281 -9.26 -35.00 24.27
C ASP A 281 -8.97 -35.68 22.92
N ALA A 282 -7.88 -36.44 22.99
CA ALA A 282 -7.38 -37.52 22.17
C ALA A 282 -8.43 -38.36 21.40
N THR A 283 -8.14 -38.66 20.13
CA THR A 283 -7.65 -39.99 19.66
C THR A 283 -7.56 -40.04 18.13
N SER A 284 -6.70 -40.92 17.63
CA SER A 284 -6.65 -41.48 16.26
C SER A 284 -5.63 -40.88 15.28
N SER A 285 -4.40 -41.37 15.44
CA SER A 285 -3.42 -41.65 14.38
C SER A 285 -4.00 -42.55 13.28
N PHE A 286 -3.79 -42.22 12.00
CA PHE A 286 -3.08 -43.08 11.03
C PHE A 286 -3.00 -42.43 9.63
N LEU A 287 -1.86 -42.62 8.94
CA LEU A 287 -1.56 -42.37 7.52
C LEU A 287 -0.92 -41.02 7.13
N ALA A 288 0.35 -40.86 7.49
CA ALA A 288 1.33 -40.06 6.75
C ALA A 288 2.35 -40.99 6.07
N SER A 289 2.19 -41.23 4.77
CA SER A 289 3.26 -41.54 3.82
C SER A 289 2.62 -41.40 2.43
N ILE A 290 3.09 -40.55 1.53
CA ILE A 290 4.27 -40.71 0.69
C ILE A 290 4.48 -39.34 0.01
N TRP A 291 5.71 -38.81 0.01
CA TRP A 291 6.37 -38.10 -1.11
C TRP A 291 7.65 -37.41 -0.60
N PRO A 292 8.85 -37.76 -1.12
CA PRO A 292 10.08 -37.07 -0.82
C PRO A 292 10.40 -36.07 -1.93
N SER A 293 10.69 -34.81 -1.59
CA SER A 293 11.49 -33.90 -2.45
C SER A 293 11.98 -32.70 -1.65
N LYS A 294 13.20 -32.84 -1.10
CA LYS A 294 14.05 -31.71 -0.74
C LYS A 294 14.39 -30.95 -2.02
N ILE A 295 13.95 -29.70 -2.15
CA ILE A 295 14.56 -28.73 -3.06
C ILE A 295 15.08 -27.58 -2.21
N LEU A 296 16.40 -27.56 -2.03
CA LEU A 296 17.15 -26.40 -1.57
C LEU A 296 17.16 -25.38 -2.71
N VAL A 297 16.53 -24.21 -2.51
CA VAL A 297 16.69 -23.07 -3.41
C VAL A 297 17.75 -22.13 -2.82
N PRO A 298 18.86 -21.86 -3.54
CA PRO A 298 19.85 -20.89 -3.08
C PRO A 298 19.31 -19.47 -3.25
N LYS A 299 19.35 -18.67 -2.18
CA LYS A 299 19.08 -17.23 -2.22
C LYS A 299 20.14 -16.55 -3.08
N LYS A 300 19.76 -16.05 -4.25
CA LYS A 300 20.54 -15.04 -4.99
C LYS A 300 19.64 -13.89 -5.44
N GLN A 301 20.18 -12.69 -5.24
CA GLN A 301 19.71 -11.36 -5.63
C GLN A 301 18.82 -11.34 -6.88
N VAL A 302 17.67 -10.70 -6.77
CA VAL A 302 16.90 -10.21 -7.92
C VAL A 302 17.10 -8.70 -7.99
N ILE A 303 17.88 -8.25 -8.98
CA ILE A 303 17.83 -6.89 -9.50
C ILE A 303 17.06 -6.98 -10.82
N GLY A 304 15.96 -6.23 -10.95
CA GLY A 304 15.23 -6.04 -12.19
C GLY A 304 14.40 -4.74 -12.14
N PRO A 305 14.50 -3.83 -13.14
CA PRO A 305 13.77 -2.56 -13.14
C PRO A 305 12.40 -2.63 -13.85
N ARG A 306 11.51 -1.73 -13.42
CA ARG A 306 10.19 -1.30 -13.96
C ARG A 306 9.06 -2.35 -14.02
N GLY A 307 8.42 -2.47 -12.86
CA GLY A 307 7.07 -2.97 -12.59
C GLY A 307 6.81 -2.73 -11.09
N SER A 308 6.65 -1.47 -10.69
CA SER A 308 6.89 -0.96 -9.33
C SER A 308 5.73 -1.17 -8.34
N ASP A 309 5.22 -2.39 -8.22
CA ASP A 309 4.26 -2.76 -7.17
C ASP A 309 4.89 -3.62 -6.05
N SER A 310 6.21 -3.80 -6.08
CA SER A 310 6.93 -4.50 -5.02
C SER A 310 7.10 -3.58 -3.81
N ASN A 311 6.27 -3.80 -2.77
CA ASN A 311 6.40 -3.21 -1.44
C ASN A 311 7.65 -3.74 -0.70
N LEU A 312 8.86 -3.51 -1.26
CA LEU A 312 10.17 -4.02 -0.82
C LEU A 312 10.52 -3.62 0.62
N GLY A 313 9.91 -4.29 1.60
CA GLY A 313 10.08 -4.02 3.02
C GLY A 313 9.29 -2.81 3.55
N ASN A 314 8.29 -2.32 2.80
CA ASN A 314 7.38 -1.29 3.29
C ASN A 314 6.61 -1.78 4.53
N THR A 315 6.21 -0.85 5.40
CA THR A 315 5.40 -1.19 6.58
C THR A 315 3.96 -1.44 6.16
N TYR A 316 3.60 -2.72 6.04
CA TYR A 316 2.27 -3.15 5.66
C TYR A 316 1.25 -2.88 6.78
N ILE A 317 0.27 -2.02 6.48
CA ILE A 317 -0.86 -1.70 7.36
C ILE A 317 -2.14 -2.33 6.82
N GLY A 318 -2.37 -2.24 5.51
CA GLY A 318 -3.59 -2.75 4.88
C GLY A 318 -4.86 -2.03 5.32
N TYR A 319 -5.98 -2.51 4.80
CA TYR A 319 -7.32 -2.02 5.10
C TYR A 319 -8.27 -3.20 5.28
N SER A 320 -9.44 -2.92 5.87
CA SER A 320 -10.49 -3.92 6.03
C SER A 320 -11.68 -3.58 5.13
N ILE A 321 -12.20 -4.60 4.46
CA ILE A 321 -13.44 -4.50 3.66
C ILE A 321 -14.68 -4.94 4.47
N GLU A 322 -14.50 -5.51 5.66
CA GLU A 322 -15.55 -6.19 6.41
C GLU A 322 -16.78 -5.33 6.70
N GLU A 323 -16.59 -4.05 7.00
CA GLU A 323 -17.70 -3.22 7.43
C GLU A 323 -18.78 -3.04 6.36
N VAL A 324 -18.35 -2.76 5.12
CA VAL A 324 -19.27 -2.65 3.99
C VAL A 324 -19.71 -4.03 3.54
N CYS A 325 -18.77 -4.97 3.57
CA CYS A 325 -18.98 -6.35 3.18
C CYS A 325 -20.13 -7.01 3.95
N GLU A 326 -20.06 -7.03 5.28
CA GLU A 326 -21.00 -7.74 6.15
C GLU A 326 -22.39 -7.11 6.16
N LYS A 327 -22.47 -5.78 5.95
CA LYS A 327 -23.75 -5.05 5.84
C LYS A 327 -24.45 -5.31 4.51
N THR A 328 -23.72 -5.73 3.48
CA THR A 328 -24.31 -5.97 2.16
C THR A 328 -24.84 -7.41 2.07
N PRO A 329 -26.14 -7.62 1.82
CA PRO A 329 -26.71 -8.95 1.69
C PRO A 329 -26.08 -9.73 0.54
N LEU A 330 -25.88 -11.03 0.73
CA LEU A 330 -25.51 -11.92 -0.37
C LEU A 330 -26.74 -12.19 -1.23
N ILE A 331 -26.58 -12.06 -2.54
CA ILE A 331 -27.60 -12.48 -3.50
C ILE A 331 -27.43 -13.99 -3.75
N PRO A 332 -28.49 -14.80 -3.51
CA PRO A 332 -28.48 -16.23 -3.79
C PRO A 332 -28.08 -16.53 -5.23
N ARG A 333 -27.40 -17.65 -5.42
CA ARG A 333 -26.70 -17.98 -6.67
C ARG A 333 -27.67 -18.07 -7.86
N GLU A 334 -28.85 -18.58 -7.58
CA GLU A 334 -29.97 -18.81 -8.50
C GLU A 334 -30.63 -17.50 -8.94
N GLU A 335 -30.59 -16.48 -8.08
CA GLU A 335 -31.16 -15.16 -8.34
C GLU A 335 -30.22 -14.25 -9.12
N ARG A 336 -28.92 -14.58 -9.17
CA ARG A 336 -27.94 -13.80 -9.91
C ARG A 336 -28.18 -13.89 -11.41
N GLN A 337 -28.19 -12.72 -12.05
CA GLN A 337 -28.41 -12.55 -13.48
C GLN A 337 -27.26 -13.17 -14.28
N LYS A 338 -27.53 -13.59 -15.52
CA LYS A 338 -26.51 -14.12 -16.43
C LYS A 338 -25.69 -12.99 -17.04
N GLN A 339 -24.95 -12.29 -16.18
CA GLN A 339 -24.15 -11.13 -16.53
C GLN A 339 -22.76 -11.19 -15.87
N ALA A 340 -21.81 -10.48 -16.46
CA ALA A 340 -20.49 -10.21 -15.90
C ALA A 340 -20.27 -8.69 -15.82
N TYR A 341 -19.65 -8.25 -14.73
CA TYR A 341 -19.36 -6.83 -14.52
C TYR A 341 -17.92 -6.55 -14.97
N VAL A 342 -17.74 -5.71 -15.98
CA VAL A 342 -16.43 -5.26 -16.46
C VAL A 342 -15.95 -4.09 -15.61
N PHE A 343 -14.84 -4.29 -14.91
CA PHE A 343 -14.29 -3.35 -13.96
C PHE A 343 -13.47 -2.27 -14.67
N ALA A 344 -14.13 -1.15 -15.00
CA ALA A 344 -13.50 0.03 -15.59
C ALA A 344 -14.13 1.31 -15.03
N LYS A 345 -13.38 2.16 -14.33
CA LYS A 345 -13.92 3.41 -13.76
C LYS A 345 -13.99 4.55 -14.79
N MET A 346 -13.10 4.55 -15.78
CA MET A 346 -13.02 5.57 -16.82
C MET A 346 -13.02 4.93 -18.20
N SER A 347 -13.64 5.57 -19.20
CA SER A 347 -13.63 5.05 -20.58
C SER A 347 -12.20 5.00 -21.15
N ALA A 348 -11.30 5.88 -20.71
CA ALA A 348 -9.88 5.84 -21.04
C ALA A 348 -9.19 4.50 -20.73
N PHE A 349 -9.67 3.73 -19.76
CA PHE A 349 -9.01 2.47 -19.36
C PHE A 349 -9.06 1.39 -20.43
N PHE A 350 -9.96 1.49 -21.41
CA PHE A 350 -10.00 0.58 -22.57
C PHE A 350 -8.93 0.89 -23.62
N PHE A 351 -8.16 1.98 -23.45
CA PHE A 351 -7.24 2.49 -24.46
C PHE A 351 -5.83 2.74 -23.90
N THR A 352 -5.50 2.21 -22.72
CA THR A 352 -4.15 2.29 -22.15
C THR A 352 -3.30 1.10 -22.54
N GLU A 353 -1.99 1.18 -22.31
CA GLU A 353 -1.06 0.09 -22.58
C GLU A 353 -1.34 -1.15 -21.72
N GLU A 354 -1.97 -0.98 -20.56
CA GLU A 354 -2.36 -2.07 -19.65
C GLU A 354 -3.69 -2.73 -20.03
N PHE A 355 -4.42 -2.23 -21.03
CA PHE A 355 -5.68 -2.85 -21.43
C PHE A 355 -5.46 -4.32 -21.88
N ALA A 356 -6.06 -5.25 -21.17
CA ALA A 356 -5.70 -6.67 -21.23
C ALA A 356 -6.37 -7.44 -22.38
N TRP A 357 -7.47 -6.92 -22.93
CA TRP A 357 -8.36 -7.68 -23.82
C TRP A 357 -8.47 -7.02 -25.19
N SER A 358 -9.04 -7.74 -26.16
CA SER A 358 -9.43 -7.17 -27.45
C SER A 358 -10.95 -7.12 -27.57
N ASN A 359 -11.46 -6.28 -28.48
CA ASN A 359 -12.90 -6.22 -28.76
C ASN A 359 -13.46 -7.60 -29.17
N ALA A 360 -12.69 -8.38 -29.92
CA ALA A 360 -13.07 -9.72 -30.36
C ALA A 360 -13.27 -10.69 -29.18
N ILE A 361 -12.46 -10.57 -28.11
CA ILE A 361 -12.60 -11.40 -26.91
C ILE A 361 -13.94 -11.13 -26.21
N PHE A 362 -14.32 -9.86 -26.05
CA PHE A 362 -15.62 -9.51 -25.47
C PHE A 362 -16.79 -9.94 -26.35
N GLN A 363 -16.68 -9.77 -27.68
CA GLN A 363 -17.69 -10.24 -28.64
C GLN A 363 -17.90 -11.74 -28.54
N ARG A 364 -16.81 -12.53 -28.58
CA ARG A 364 -16.86 -13.99 -28.43
C ARG A 364 -17.55 -14.39 -27.12
N ALA A 365 -17.14 -13.81 -26.00
CA ALA A 365 -17.74 -14.14 -24.71
C ALA A 365 -19.24 -13.84 -24.68
N ARG A 366 -19.67 -12.66 -25.16
CA ARG A 366 -21.09 -12.29 -25.25
C ARG A 366 -21.88 -13.27 -26.11
N ASP A 367 -21.39 -13.55 -27.31
CA ASP A 367 -22.14 -14.26 -28.34
C ASP A 367 -22.18 -15.78 -28.05
N GLU A 368 -21.05 -16.39 -27.67
CA GLU A 368 -20.97 -17.84 -27.41
C GLU A 368 -21.47 -18.25 -26.02
N LEU A 369 -21.27 -17.42 -24.99
CA LEU A 369 -21.79 -17.72 -23.64
C LEU A 369 -23.21 -17.20 -23.43
N ASN A 370 -23.73 -16.35 -24.33
CA ASN A 370 -24.98 -15.62 -24.15
C ASN A 370 -25.01 -14.94 -22.77
N VAL A 371 -24.02 -14.08 -22.52
CA VAL A 371 -23.81 -13.33 -21.26
C VAL A 371 -23.84 -11.83 -21.54
N THR A 372 -24.48 -11.06 -20.65
CA THR A 372 -24.42 -9.61 -20.70
C THR A 372 -23.12 -9.11 -20.05
N LEU A 373 -22.32 -8.33 -20.77
CA LEU A 373 -21.11 -7.69 -20.24
C LEU A 373 -21.42 -6.25 -19.86
N LEU A 374 -21.57 -5.95 -18.57
CA LEU A 374 -21.92 -4.61 -18.07
C LEU A 374 -20.67 -3.77 -17.82
N ALA A 375 -20.70 -2.49 -18.20
CA ALA A 375 -19.64 -1.54 -17.86
C ALA A 375 -20.22 -0.16 -17.53
N TYR A 376 -19.86 0.39 -16.38
CA TYR A 376 -20.25 1.74 -15.96
C TYR A 376 -19.00 2.58 -15.81
N THR A 377 -18.78 3.54 -16.70
CA THR A 377 -17.56 4.34 -16.71
C THR A 377 -17.87 5.82 -16.73
N GLN A 378 -17.02 6.64 -16.12
CA GLN A 378 -16.97 8.05 -16.40
C GLN A 378 -16.40 8.29 -17.82
N SER A 379 -17.09 9.07 -18.65
CA SER A 379 -16.56 9.48 -19.95
C SER A 379 -15.29 10.31 -19.81
N THR A 380 -14.28 9.94 -20.59
CA THR A 380 -13.07 10.75 -20.78
C THR A 380 -13.18 11.53 -22.09
N PRO A 381 -13.00 12.88 -22.07
CA PRO A 381 -13.00 13.67 -23.30
C PRO A 381 -11.96 13.19 -24.32
N ASN A 382 -12.32 13.20 -25.61
CA ASN A 382 -11.44 12.84 -26.73
C ASN A 382 -10.94 11.38 -26.74
N VAL A 383 -11.60 10.49 -26.01
CA VAL A 383 -11.34 9.05 -26.01
C VAL A 383 -12.47 8.33 -26.76
N PRO A 384 -12.19 7.29 -27.57
CA PRO A 384 -13.24 6.51 -28.22
C PRO A 384 -14.19 5.85 -27.21
N GLU A 385 -15.36 5.44 -27.70
CA GLU A 385 -16.31 4.69 -26.88
C GLU A 385 -15.79 3.27 -26.55
N PRO A 386 -16.08 2.74 -25.36
CA PRO A 386 -15.73 1.37 -24.99
C PRO A 386 -16.20 0.31 -26.00
N PRO A 387 -15.65 -0.91 -25.94
CA PRO A 387 -15.97 -1.98 -26.87
C PRO A 387 -17.49 -2.16 -27.04
N SER A 388 -17.99 -2.18 -28.28
CA SER A 388 -19.43 -2.30 -28.59
C SER A 388 -20.08 -3.61 -28.14
N ALA A 389 -19.28 -4.58 -27.69
CA ALA A 389 -19.76 -5.79 -27.03
C ALA A 389 -20.33 -5.53 -25.62
N LEU A 390 -19.97 -4.41 -25.00
CA LEU A 390 -20.39 -4.06 -23.66
C LEU A 390 -21.75 -3.38 -23.67
N ALA A 391 -22.64 -3.80 -22.77
CA ALA A 391 -23.78 -3.01 -22.34
C ALA A 391 -23.25 -1.91 -21.42
N HIS A 392 -22.82 -0.81 -22.04
CA HIS A 392 -22.07 0.26 -21.39
C HIS A 392 -22.92 1.49 -21.10
N THR A 393 -22.60 2.19 -20.01
CA THR A 393 -23.13 3.52 -19.71
C THR A 393 -22.02 4.48 -19.29
N SER A 394 -22.15 5.73 -19.75
CA SER A 394 -21.19 6.82 -19.59
C SER A 394 -21.32 7.61 -18.27
N HIS A 395 -21.74 6.98 -17.18
CA HIS A 395 -21.77 7.59 -15.85
C HIS A 395 -21.38 6.58 -14.77
N LEU A 396 -20.86 7.09 -13.65
CA LEU A 396 -20.57 6.29 -12.48
C LEU A 396 -21.85 6.03 -11.69
N LEU A 397 -21.92 4.84 -11.09
CA LEU A 397 -22.98 4.48 -10.17
C LEU A 397 -22.69 5.04 -8.77
N PRO A 398 -23.74 5.41 -8.00
CA PRO A 398 -23.64 5.50 -6.55
C PRO A 398 -23.10 4.17 -5.98
N GLN A 399 -22.40 4.25 -4.84
CA GLN A 399 -21.71 3.09 -4.27
C GLN A 399 -22.64 1.90 -3.98
N THR A 400 -23.84 2.15 -3.45
CA THR A 400 -24.83 1.11 -3.15
C THR A 400 -25.33 0.40 -4.41
N GLU A 401 -25.54 1.16 -5.49
CA GLU A 401 -25.92 0.62 -6.79
C GLU A 401 -24.77 -0.17 -7.43
N PHE A 402 -23.53 0.31 -7.31
CA PHE A 402 -22.35 -0.43 -7.74
C PHE A 402 -22.28 -1.81 -7.05
N PHE A 403 -22.38 -1.86 -5.72
CA PHE A 403 -22.37 -3.13 -5.00
C PHE A 403 -23.53 -4.03 -5.40
N SER A 404 -24.72 -3.47 -5.59
CA SER A 404 -25.87 -4.24 -6.09
C SER A 404 -25.59 -4.86 -7.46
N LYS A 405 -25.06 -4.09 -8.43
CA LYS A 405 -24.72 -4.59 -9.76
C LYS A 405 -23.65 -5.67 -9.73
N VAL A 406 -22.63 -5.50 -8.89
CA VAL A 406 -21.59 -6.53 -8.69
C VAL A 406 -22.21 -7.79 -8.09
N ALA A 407 -22.96 -7.68 -6.99
CA ALA A 407 -23.57 -8.83 -6.29
C ALA A 407 -24.51 -9.66 -7.17
N HIS A 408 -25.19 -9.04 -8.14
CA HIS A 408 -26.05 -9.73 -9.11
C HIS A 408 -25.27 -10.37 -10.27
N SER A 409 -23.97 -10.10 -10.40
CA SER A 409 -23.13 -10.61 -11.47
C SER A 409 -22.51 -11.98 -11.14
N LYS A 410 -22.17 -12.75 -12.17
CA LYS A 410 -21.52 -14.06 -12.01
C LYS A 410 -20.00 -13.95 -11.86
N ILE A 411 -19.39 -12.85 -12.30
CA ILE A 411 -17.96 -12.59 -12.22
C ILE A 411 -17.69 -11.09 -12.37
N LEU A 412 -16.68 -10.58 -11.67
CA LEU A 412 -16.06 -9.28 -11.91
C LEU A 412 -14.85 -9.45 -12.84
N ILE A 413 -14.80 -8.72 -13.95
CA ILE A 413 -13.76 -8.84 -14.97
C ILE A 413 -12.82 -7.65 -14.88
N GLY A 414 -11.58 -7.87 -14.44
CA GLY A 414 -10.51 -6.88 -14.55
C GLY A 414 -10.12 -6.65 -16.01
N ILE A 415 -9.77 -5.42 -16.38
CA ILE A 415 -9.29 -5.05 -17.72
C ILE A 415 -7.85 -4.56 -17.77
N GLY A 416 -7.17 -4.54 -16.62
CA GLY A 416 -5.80 -4.03 -16.44
C GLY A 416 -5.75 -2.78 -15.55
N ASN A 417 -6.73 -1.89 -15.66
CA ASN A 417 -6.85 -0.67 -14.87
C ASN A 417 -8.22 -0.54 -14.18
N PRO A 418 -8.31 0.09 -13.00
CA PRO A 418 -7.19 0.60 -12.19
C PRO A 418 -6.44 -0.52 -11.46
N PRO A 419 -5.13 -0.35 -11.17
CA PRO A 419 -4.37 -1.28 -10.35
C PRO A 419 -4.69 -1.10 -8.86
N LEU A 420 -4.42 -2.14 -8.06
CA LEU A 420 -4.47 -2.11 -6.57
C LEU A 420 -5.77 -1.52 -6.02
N SER A 421 -6.91 -1.95 -6.56
CA SER A 421 -8.22 -1.46 -6.16
C SER A 421 -8.82 -2.30 -5.01
N PRO A 422 -9.65 -1.69 -4.14
CA PRO A 422 -10.51 -2.46 -3.23
C PRO A 422 -11.60 -3.27 -3.93
N SER A 423 -12.06 -2.86 -5.12
CA SER A 423 -13.24 -3.47 -5.78
C SER A 423 -13.16 -4.98 -6.04
N PRO A 424 -12.01 -5.56 -6.42
CA PRO A 424 -11.87 -7.02 -6.49
C PRO A 424 -12.11 -7.72 -5.15
N TYR A 425 -11.62 -7.18 -4.03
CA TYR A 425 -11.88 -7.76 -2.71
C TYR A 425 -13.35 -7.62 -2.32
N ASP A 426 -13.98 -6.48 -2.64
CA ASP A 426 -15.42 -6.29 -2.44
C ASP A 426 -16.24 -7.32 -3.24
N ALA A 427 -15.85 -7.61 -4.48
CA ALA A 427 -16.53 -8.63 -5.29
C ALA A 427 -16.43 -10.02 -4.65
N LEU A 428 -15.23 -10.44 -4.22
CA LEU A 428 -15.04 -11.72 -3.52
C LEU A 428 -15.89 -11.80 -2.25
N CYS A 429 -15.97 -10.70 -1.52
CA CYS A 429 -16.83 -10.56 -0.36
C CYS A 429 -18.32 -10.72 -0.71
N LEU A 430 -18.78 -10.22 -1.86
CA LEU A 430 -20.16 -10.39 -2.33
C LEU A 430 -20.41 -11.78 -2.95
N GLY A 431 -19.42 -12.68 -2.85
CA GLY A 431 -19.46 -14.02 -3.41
C GLY A 431 -19.32 -14.02 -4.93
N VAL A 432 -18.69 -13.00 -5.52
CA VAL A 432 -18.50 -12.83 -6.95
C VAL A 432 -17.01 -13.05 -7.29
N PRO A 433 -16.67 -14.10 -8.05
CA PRO A 433 -15.29 -14.34 -8.45
C PRO A 433 -14.69 -13.17 -9.24
N PHE A 434 -13.36 -13.06 -9.21
CA PHE A 434 -12.62 -12.04 -9.95
C PHE A 434 -11.75 -12.65 -11.05
N LEU A 435 -11.85 -12.12 -12.27
CA LEU A 435 -10.91 -12.39 -13.34
C LEU A 435 -9.77 -11.36 -13.27
N ASN A 436 -8.59 -11.82 -12.88
CA ASN A 436 -7.40 -10.99 -12.69
C ASN A 436 -6.47 -11.10 -13.92
N PRO A 437 -6.36 -10.08 -14.78
CA PRO A 437 -5.45 -10.13 -15.92
C PRO A 437 -3.99 -10.15 -15.46
N ILE A 438 -3.21 -11.07 -16.05
CA ILE A 438 -1.74 -11.10 -15.99
C ILE A 438 -1.22 -10.28 -17.17
N LEU A 439 -0.72 -9.09 -16.88
CA LEU A 439 -0.31 -8.08 -17.84
C LEU A 439 1.13 -8.26 -18.32
N SER A 440 2.00 -8.77 -17.45
CA SER A 440 3.38 -9.13 -17.76
C SER A 440 3.82 -10.33 -16.92
N TRP A 441 4.69 -11.17 -17.48
CA TRP A 441 5.21 -12.38 -16.84
C TRP A 441 6.53 -12.81 -17.47
N ASN A 442 7.27 -13.68 -16.79
CA ASN A 442 8.42 -14.36 -17.38
C ASN A 442 7.94 -15.42 -18.39
N LYS A 443 8.21 -15.22 -19.68
CA LYS A 443 7.77 -16.14 -20.74
C LYS A 443 8.45 -17.51 -20.68
N ASP A 444 9.67 -17.58 -20.15
CA ASP A 444 10.41 -18.84 -20.00
C ASP A 444 9.91 -19.65 -18.80
N ASN A 445 9.25 -18.98 -17.85
CA ASN A 445 8.64 -19.62 -16.69
C ASN A 445 7.26 -18.98 -16.39
N PRO A 446 6.24 -19.26 -17.21
CA PRO A 446 4.95 -18.60 -17.10
C PRO A 446 4.20 -18.97 -15.82
N GLY A 447 4.54 -20.07 -15.15
CA GLY A 447 3.96 -20.44 -13.85
C GLY A 447 4.52 -19.65 -12.66
N ASP A 448 5.55 -18.84 -12.86
CA ASP A 448 6.20 -18.08 -11.79
C ASP A 448 5.38 -16.84 -11.39
N LYS A 449 4.45 -17.05 -10.47
CA LYS A 449 3.58 -16.01 -9.91
C LYS A 449 4.35 -14.84 -9.29
N ILE A 450 5.60 -15.02 -8.84
CA ILE A 450 6.40 -13.92 -8.28
C ILE A 450 6.64 -12.86 -9.36
N ASN A 451 6.98 -13.30 -10.57
CA ASN A 451 7.27 -12.47 -11.72
C ASN A 451 6.01 -12.07 -12.52
N TRP A 452 4.81 -12.42 -12.05
CA TRP A 452 3.58 -11.89 -12.61
C TRP A 452 3.34 -10.46 -12.14
N TYR A 453 3.04 -9.60 -13.11
CA TYR A 453 2.39 -8.32 -12.89
C TYR A 453 0.92 -8.44 -13.31
N THR A 454 0.03 -8.27 -12.35
CA THR A 454 -1.43 -8.41 -12.53
C THR A 454 -2.14 -7.10 -12.18
N GLN A 455 -3.39 -6.93 -12.59
CA GLN A 455 -4.18 -5.77 -12.15
C GLN A 455 -4.31 -5.72 -10.62
N GLN A 456 -4.51 -6.87 -9.97
CA GLN A 456 -4.56 -6.96 -8.51
C GLN A 456 -3.48 -7.92 -7.99
N ASN A 457 -2.27 -7.39 -7.78
CA ASN A 457 -1.12 -8.19 -7.33
C ASN A 457 -1.36 -8.91 -5.99
N GLY A 458 -2.11 -8.30 -5.06
CA GLY A 458 -2.50 -8.95 -3.80
C GLY A 458 -3.39 -10.18 -3.96
N LEU A 459 -4.00 -10.41 -5.14
CA LEU A 459 -4.88 -11.55 -5.42
C LEU A 459 -4.28 -12.62 -6.33
N LYS A 460 -3.07 -12.44 -6.87
CA LYS A 460 -2.50 -13.40 -7.84
C LYS A 460 -2.20 -14.80 -7.27
N TYR A 461 -2.10 -14.91 -5.95
CA TYR A 461 -1.89 -16.17 -5.24
C TYR A 461 -3.20 -16.80 -4.74
N VAL A 462 -4.33 -16.11 -4.89
CA VAL A 462 -5.64 -16.72 -4.75
C VAL A 462 -5.96 -17.40 -6.07
N ASP A 463 -6.41 -18.65 -6.00
CA ASP A 463 -6.74 -19.46 -7.17
C ASP A 463 -8.27 -19.61 -7.33
N ALA A 464 -8.68 -20.23 -8.44
CA ALA A 464 -10.08 -20.57 -8.69
C ALA A 464 -10.62 -21.48 -7.56
N PRO A 465 -11.91 -21.37 -7.19
CA PRO A 465 -12.96 -20.61 -7.88
C PRO A 465 -13.05 -19.12 -7.51
N TYR A 466 -12.19 -18.61 -6.62
CA TYR A 466 -12.25 -17.22 -6.16
C TYR A 466 -11.65 -16.26 -7.18
N VAL A 467 -10.43 -16.54 -7.64
CA VAL A 467 -9.70 -15.67 -8.58
C VAL A 467 -9.23 -16.48 -9.79
N TYR A 468 -9.60 -16.01 -10.98
CA TYR A 468 -9.18 -16.55 -12.26
C TYR A 468 -8.07 -15.67 -12.83
N ASN A 469 -6.81 -16.07 -12.63
CA ASN A 469 -5.67 -15.37 -13.21
C ASN A 469 -5.52 -15.76 -14.70
N VAL A 470 -5.62 -14.80 -15.61
CA VAL A 470 -5.66 -15.05 -17.06
C VAL A 470 -4.62 -14.18 -17.77
N PHE A 471 -3.80 -14.80 -18.63
CA PHE A 471 -2.80 -14.07 -19.41
C PHE A 471 -3.46 -13.06 -20.36
N ARG A 472 -2.86 -11.87 -20.46
CA ARG A 472 -3.28 -10.84 -21.41
C ARG A 472 -3.43 -11.42 -22.82
N ASN A 473 -4.52 -11.05 -23.50
CA ASN A 473 -4.91 -11.54 -24.83
C ASN A 473 -5.20 -13.05 -24.94
N ASP A 474 -5.28 -13.80 -23.84
CA ASP A 474 -5.71 -15.20 -23.85
C ASP A 474 -7.25 -15.28 -23.98
N SER A 475 -7.73 -15.39 -25.21
CA SER A 475 -9.16 -15.48 -25.54
C SER A 475 -9.82 -16.73 -24.93
N ASP A 476 -9.14 -17.87 -24.93
CA ASP A 476 -9.68 -19.11 -24.38
C ASP A 476 -9.68 -19.08 -22.85
N GLY A 477 -8.60 -18.60 -22.23
CA GLY A 477 -8.54 -18.39 -20.79
C GLY A 477 -9.62 -17.43 -20.29
N PHE A 478 -9.86 -16.33 -21.00
CA PHE A 478 -10.93 -15.37 -20.68
C PHE A 478 -12.32 -16.03 -20.77
N PHE A 479 -12.59 -16.74 -21.87
CA PHE A 479 -13.85 -17.45 -22.07
C PHE A 479 -14.09 -18.53 -21.00
N HIS A 480 -13.08 -19.36 -20.73
CA HIS A 480 -13.16 -20.42 -19.73
C HIS A 480 -13.31 -19.88 -18.30
N ALA A 481 -12.68 -18.75 -17.96
CA ALA A 481 -12.85 -18.11 -16.66
C ALA A 481 -14.31 -17.70 -16.43
N ILE A 482 -14.94 -17.02 -17.39
CA ILE A 482 -16.34 -16.62 -17.30
C ILE A 482 -17.25 -17.85 -17.22
N GLN A 483 -17.04 -18.84 -18.09
CA GLN A 483 -17.84 -20.06 -18.09
C GLN A 483 -17.70 -20.82 -16.76
N SER A 484 -16.50 -20.89 -16.21
CA SER A 484 -16.22 -21.57 -14.94
C SER A 484 -16.83 -20.84 -13.76
N ALA A 485 -16.75 -19.51 -13.70
CA ALA A 485 -17.36 -18.72 -12.63
C ALA A 485 -18.89 -18.86 -12.61
N MET A 486 -19.53 -18.99 -13.78
CA MET A 486 -20.97 -19.26 -13.86
C MET A 486 -21.36 -20.64 -13.29
N LYS A 487 -20.47 -21.62 -13.41
CA LYS A 487 -20.68 -23.01 -12.94
C LYS A 487 -20.25 -23.21 -11.48
N ASN A 488 -19.30 -22.43 -11.00
CA ASN A 488 -18.65 -22.59 -9.70
C ASN A 488 -18.83 -21.30 -8.86
N PRO A 489 -20.04 -21.04 -8.36
CA PRO A 489 -20.27 -19.90 -7.48
C PRO A 489 -19.50 -20.08 -6.16
N ILE A 490 -19.02 -18.95 -5.63
CA ILE A 490 -18.33 -18.89 -4.34
C ILE A 490 -19.25 -18.32 -3.27
N ASP A 491 -18.94 -18.66 -2.02
CA ASP A 491 -19.47 -17.95 -0.87
C ASP A 491 -18.69 -16.65 -0.61
N ARG A 492 -19.20 -15.83 0.30
CA ARG A 492 -18.49 -14.63 0.79
C ARG A 492 -17.07 -14.99 1.17
N PHE A 493 -16.10 -14.28 0.60
CA PHE A 493 -14.70 -14.45 0.92
C PHE A 493 -14.07 -13.12 1.31
N ILE A 494 -13.51 -13.09 2.53
CA ILE A 494 -12.70 -11.98 3.03
C ILE A 494 -11.39 -12.60 3.46
N PRO A 495 -10.25 -12.24 2.83
CA PRO A 495 -8.94 -12.74 3.24
C PRO A 495 -8.67 -12.44 4.72
N ASP A 496 -8.08 -13.37 5.48
CA ASP A 496 -7.93 -13.19 6.94
C ASP A 496 -7.16 -11.92 7.32
N HIS A 497 -6.12 -11.57 6.57
CA HIS A 497 -5.36 -10.33 6.76
C HIS A 497 -6.18 -9.04 6.52
N MET A 498 -7.32 -9.11 5.84
CA MET A 498 -8.24 -7.98 5.63
C MET A 498 -9.42 -7.98 6.63
N ARG A 499 -9.46 -8.93 7.57
CA ARG A 499 -10.38 -8.88 8.71
C ARG A 499 -10.03 -7.69 9.61
N LYS A 500 -11.02 -7.08 10.24
CA LYS A 500 -10.89 -5.91 11.13
C LYS A 500 -9.86 -6.19 12.22
N GLU A 501 -10.00 -7.31 12.91
CA GLU A 501 -9.11 -7.74 13.99
C GLU A 501 -7.64 -7.81 13.53
N ALA A 502 -7.38 -8.49 12.41
CA ALA A 502 -6.03 -8.60 11.85
C ALA A 502 -5.46 -7.24 11.40
N MET A 503 -6.31 -6.33 10.93
CA MET A 503 -5.92 -4.98 10.54
C MET A 503 -5.64 -4.10 11.76
N TRP A 504 -6.48 -4.17 12.80
CA TRP A 504 -6.30 -3.46 14.06
C TRP A 504 -5.01 -3.89 14.75
N ASP A 505 -4.73 -5.19 14.79
CA ASP A 505 -3.47 -5.76 15.27
C ASP A 505 -2.25 -5.16 14.56
N ARG A 506 -2.33 -4.89 13.25
CA ARG A 506 -1.25 -4.24 12.51
C ARG A 506 -1.11 -2.76 12.86
N VAL A 507 -2.22 -2.06 13.04
CA VAL A 507 -2.21 -0.65 13.47
C VAL A 507 -1.62 -0.52 14.87
N GLU A 508 -2.01 -1.39 15.81
CA GLU A 508 -1.43 -1.42 17.15
C GLU A 508 0.07 -1.70 17.10
N ARG A 509 0.49 -2.77 16.41
CA ARG A 509 1.93 -3.06 16.25
C ARG A 509 2.68 -1.90 15.61
N PHE A 510 2.07 -1.22 14.66
CA PHE A 510 2.67 -0.04 14.04
C PHE A 510 2.86 1.10 15.04
N VAL A 511 1.85 1.43 15.84
CA VAL A 511 1.92 2.55 16.80
C VAL A 511 2.87 2.24 17.96
N GLU A 512 2.86 1.00 18.47
CA GLU A 512 3.64 0.61 19.66
C GLU A 512 5.04 0.06 19.35
N SER A 513 5.43 -0.05 18.09
CA SER A 513 6.77 -0.51 17.72
C SER A 513 7.87 0.44 18.21
N ASP A 514 9.01 -0.13 18.62
CA ASP A 514 10.22 0.62 18.96
C ASP A 514 10.95 1.13 17.70
N TRP A 515 10.37 2.16 17.11
CA TRP A 515 10.89 2.84 15.94
C TRP A 515 12.21 3.57 16.21
N ARG A 516 12.44 4.01 17.45
CA ARG A 516 13.66 4.70 17.86
C ARG A 516 14.86 3.78 17.73
N SER A 517 14.81 2.59 18.33
CA SER A 517 15.89 1.60 18.20
C SER A 517 16.08 1.14 16.76
N ARG A 518 15.00 1.02 15.98
CA ARG A 518 15.10 0.68 14.55
C ARG A 518 15.82 1.78 13.76
N ALA A 519 15.52 3.05 14.06
CA ALA A 519 16.17 4.19 13.43
C ALA A 519 17.65 4.31 13.83
N SER A 520 18.00 4.04 15.08
CA SER A 520 19.41 4.06 15.52
C SER A 520 20.26 3.05 14.76
N ARG A 521 19.76 1.81 14.59
CA ARG A 521 20.45 0.80 13.76
C ARG A 521 20.58 1.23 12.29
N LEU A 522 19.57 1.92 11.76
CA LEU A 522 19.65 2.48 10.41
C LEU A 522 20.72 3.58 10.34
N LEU A 523 20.75 4.49 11.30
CA LEU A 523 21.74 5.57 11.37
C LEU A 523 23.16 5.00 11.44
N GLU A 524 23.42 4.03 12.33
CA GLU A 524 24.71 3.34 12.42
C GLU A 524 25.14 2.70 11.09
N LYS A 525 24.19 2.07 10.38
CA LYS A 525 24.45 1.51 9.05
C LYS A 525 24.83 2.61 8.06
N ARG A 526 24.13 3.75 8.05
CA ARG A 526 24.42 4.88 7.15
C ARG A 526 25.77 5.53 7.48
N VAL A 527 26.09 5.70 8.76
CA VAL A 527 27.41 6.21 9.20
C VAL A 527 28.53 5.29 8.73
N ARG A 528 28.40 3.98 8.89
CA ARG A 528 29.44 3.02 8.46
C ARG A 528 29.60 2.91 6.95
N SER A 529 28.50 2.99 6.20
CA SER A 529 28.53 2.82 4.73
C SER A 529 28.78 4.13 3.97
N GLY A 530 28.51 5.28 4.58
CA GLY A 530 28.46 6.57 3.89
C GLY A 530 27.24 6.74 2.98
N GLU A 531 26.31 5.76 2.96
CA GLU A 531 25.14 5.78 2.09
C GLU A 531 23.89 6.35 2.80
N GLY A 532 23.21 7.28 2.15
CA GLY A 532 21.94 7.85 2.62
C GLY A 532 22.09 9.04 3.58
N LYS A 533 21.00 9.77 3.78
CA LYS A 533 20.98 10.99 4.61
C LYS A 533 21.09 10.63 6.10
N LEU A 534 21.99 11.29 6.83
CA LEU A 534 22.07 11.20 8.29
C LEU A 534 20.93 11.99 8.94
N PHE A 535 20.56 11.61 10.17
CA PHE A 535 19.46 12.21 10.92
C PHE A 535 19.69 12.07 12.42
N VAL A 536 18.91 12.81 13.21
CA VAL A 536 18.97 12.82 14.67
C VAL A 536 17.96 11.83 15.25
N ILE A 537 18.36 11.12 16.32
CA ILE A 537 17.55 10.16 17.08
C ILE A 537 16.81 10.82 18.24
#